data_AF-A0A1J4JB31-F1
#
_entry.id   AF-A0A1J4JB31-F1
#
_cell.length_a   1.000
_cell.length_b   1.000
_cell.length_c   1.000
_cell.angle_alpha   90.00
_cell.angle_beta   90.00
_cell.angle_gamma   90.00
#
_symmetry.space_group_name_H-M   'P 1'
#
loop_
_entity.id
_entity.type
_entity.pdbx_description
1 polymer ?
#
loop_
_entity_poly.entity_id
_entity_poly.type
_entity_poly.pdbx_seq_one_letter_code
_entity_poly.pdbx_strand_id
1 'polypeptide(L)'
;MEYLLSFGNYASNLLTLVLKISYPTYASFKAIRSEEGNDDTTWLIYWVVVAVESFIGSYLLPFVSWVPFFMIARVLFYVWLQIPIFNGSVILFNKFVKPFFEENQEVLNEIIPGDDQAAAEAKLRRNQSILQAYQDIYDSIGKTKEQ
;
A
#
# COMPACT_ATOMS: atom_id res chain seq x y z
N MET A 1 -38.82 -0.12 -13.81
CA MET A 1 -37.91 -0.98 -13.02
C MET A 1 -36.44 -0.68 -13.31
N GLU A 2 -36.04 -0.45 -14.57
CA GLU A 2 -34.64 -0.19 -14.95
C GLU A 2 -34.01 1.04 -14.28
N TYR A 3 -34.76 2.14 -14.10
CA TYR A 3 -34.26 3.35 -13.42
C TYR A 3 -33.91 3.12 -11.94
N LEU A 4 -34.65 2.26 -11.23
CA LEU A 4 -34.37 1.93 -9.83
C LEU A 4 -33.11 1.07 -9.71
N LEU A 5 -32.90 0.14 -10.65
CA LEU A 5 -31.68 -0.67 -10.71
C LEU A 5 -30.45 0.18 -11.08
N SER A 6 -30.60 1.10 -12.03
CA SER A 6 -29.54 2.06 -12.40
C SER A 6 -29.17 2.97 -11.22
N PHE A 7 -30.16 3.50 -10.51
CA PHE A 7 -29.95 4.31 -9.31
C PHE A 7 -29.22 3.52 -8.19
N GLY A 8 -29.63 2.28 -7.94
CA GLY A 8 -28.98 1.41 -6.95
C GLY A 8 -27.51 1.10 -7.29
N ASN A 9 -27.22 0.84 -8.56
CA ASN A 9 -25.84 0.65 -9.04
C ASN A 9 -24.99 1.93 -8.88
N TYR A 10 -25.56 3.09 -9.19
CA TYR A 10 -24.86 4.36 -9.02
C TYR A 10 -24.56 4.66 -7.54
N ALA A 11 -25.56 4.48 -6.66
CA ALA A 11 -25.41 4.70 -5.23
C ALA A 11 -24.39 3.73 -4.59
N SER A 12 -24.40 2.45 -4.97
CA SER A 12 -23.42 1.47 -4.47
C SER A 12 -22.00 1.74 -4.96
N ASN A 13 -21.84 2.18 -6.22
CA ASN A 13 -20.53 2.59 -6.75
C ASN A 13 -19.99 3.82 -6.01
N LEU A 14 -20.83 4.82 -5.75
CA LEU A 14 -20.44 5.99 -4.96
C LEU A 14 -20.07 5.63 -3.52
N LEU A 15 -20.88 4.79 -2.86
CA LEU A 15 -20.60 4.33 -1.50
C LEU A 15 -19.26 3.58 -1.45
N THR A 16 -19.03 2.68 -2.40
CA THR A 16 -17.79 1.93 -2.51
C THR A 16 -16.59 2.87 -2.74
N LEU A 17 -16.74 3.87 -3.61
CA LEU A 17 -15.70 4.86 -3.85
C LEU A 17 -15.35 5.62 -2.56
N VAL A 18 -16.35 6.13 -1.84
CA VAL A 18 -16.14 6.84 -0.57
C VAL A 18 -15.44 5.94 0.46
N LEU A 19 -15.84 4.69 0.58
CA LEU A 19 -15.19 3.73 1.48
C LEU A 19 -13.73 3.47 1.07
N LYS A 20 -13.44 3.31 -0.23
CA LYS A 20 -12.09 3.08 -0.75
C LYS A 20 -11.14 4.23 -0.46
N ILE A 21 -11.63 5.48 -0.47
CA ILE A 21 -10.76 6.66 -0.41
C ILE A 21 -10.74 7.32 0.98
N SER A 22 -11.84 7.35 1.72
CA SER A 22 -12.02 8.25 2.88
C SER A 22 -11.00 8.03 4.00
N TYR A 23 -11.04 6.86 4.64
CA TYR A 23 -10.14 6.49 5.74
C TYR A 23 -8.64 6.50 5.35
N PRO A 24 -8.21 5.79 4.28
CA PRO A 24 -6.80 5.75 3.90
C PRO A 24 -6.26 7.11 3.45
N THR A 25 -7.09 8.02 2.92
CA THR A 25 -6.66 9.41 2.63
C THR A 25 -6.32 10.16 3.91
N TYR A 26 -7.18 10.09 4.92
CA TYR A 26 -6.91 10.71 6.21
C TYR A 26 -5.67 10.11 6.88
N ALA A 27 -5.52 8.79 6.82
CA ALA A 27 -4.38 8.10 7.40
C ALA A 27 -3.07 8.42 6.65
N SER A 28 -3.11 8.51 5.31
CA SER A 28 -1.97 8.97 4.49
C SER A 28 -1.57 10.40 4.87
N PHE A 29 -2.53 11.31 5.05
CA PHE A 29 -2.24 12.68 5.50
C PHE A 29 -1.57 12.72 6.88
N LYS A 30 -2.00 11.84 7.79
CA LYS A 30 -1.38 11.72 9.11
C LYS A 30 0.04 11.17 9.01
N ALA A 31 0.27 10.15 8.18
CA ALA A 31 1.56 9.50 7.99
C ALA A 31 2.59 10.48 7.38
N ILE A 32 2.20 11.28 6.38
CA ILE A 32 3.04 12.32 5.78
C ILE A 32 3.55 13.34 6.81
N ARG A 33 2.81 13.54 7.90
CA ARG A 33 3.14 14.50 8.97
C ARG A 33 3.89 13.87 10.15
N SER A 34 3.97 12.54 10.22
CA SER A 34 4.74 11.87 11.25
C SER A 34 6.21 11.75 10.85
N GLU A 35 7.10 11.79 11.83
CA GLU A 35 8.53 11.53 11.62
C GLU A 35 8.81 10.02 11.40
N GLU A 36 7.85 9.15 11.71
CA GLU A 36 7.93 7.70 11.52
C GLU A 36 7.59 7.28 10.08
N GLY A 37 8.60 6.92 9.29
CA GLY A 37 8.43 6.61 7.86
C GLY A 37 7.86 5.22 7.51
N ASN A 38 7.60 4.35 8.50
CA ASN A 38 7.02 3.02 8.23
C ASN A 38 5.52 3.08 7.88
N ASP A 39 4.80 4.08 8.40
CA ASP A 39 3.37 4.23 8.16
C ASP A 39 3.07 4.64 6.71
N ASP A 40 3.90 5.50 6.13
CA ASP A 40 3.77 5.96 4.73
C ASP A 40 3.80 4.80 3.73
N THR A 41 4.70 3.83 3.96
CA THR A 41 4.87 2.67 3.09
C THR A 41 3.60 1.80 3.06
N THR A 42 2.95 1.64 4.21
CA THR A 42 1.74 0.82 4.33
C THR A 42 0.57 1.43 3.54
N TRP A 43 0.40 2.74 3.62
CA TRP A 43 -0.64 3.44 2.86
C TRP A 43 -0.34 3.45 1.36
N LEU A 44 0.93 3.61 0.97
CA LEU A 44 1.32 3.51 -0.44
C LEU A 44 1.01 2.12 -1.01
N ILE A 45 1.35 1.07 -0.28
CA ILE A 45 1.02 -0.31 -0.65
C ILE A 45 -0.50 -0.50 -0.80
N TYR A 46 -1.29 0.05 0.13
CA TYR A 46 -2.75 0.04 0.02
C TYR A 46 -3.23 0.66 -1.30
N TRP A 47 -2.72 1.84 -1.67
CA TRP A 47 -3.10 2.51 -2.91
C TRP A 47 -2.75 1.68 -4.15
N VAL A 48 -1.59 1.02 -4.17
CA VAL A 48 -1.20 0.12 -5.26
C VAL A 48 -2.17 -1.06 -5.38
N VAL A 49 -2.50 -1.73 -4.27
CA VAL A 49 -3.44 -2.86 -4.27
C VAL A 49 -4.83 -2.43 -4.73
N VAL A 50 -5.29 -1.25 -4.29
CA VAL A 50 -6.58 -0.69 -4.72
C VAL A 50 -6.57 -0.33 -6.21
N ALA A 51 -5.46 0.15 -6.77
CA ALA A 51 -5.35 0.41 -8.20
C ALA A 51 -5.47 -0.88 -9.01
N VAL A 52 -4.77 -1.94 -8.59
CA VAL A 52 -4.86 -3.28 -9.22
C VAL A 52 -6.28 -3.85 -9.10
N GLU A 53 -6.91 -3.78 -7.93
CA GLU A 53 -8.30 -4.22 -7.76
C GLU A 53 -9.27 -3.41 -8.64
N SER A 54 -9.05 -2.10 -8.78
CA SER A 54 -9.90 -1.25 -9.62
C SER A 54 -9.78 -1.65 -11.10
N PHE A 55 -8.55 -1.92 -11.56
CA PHE A 55 -8.29 -2.39 -12.90
C PHE A 55 -8.99 -3.74 -13.15
N ILE A 56 -8.73 -4.74 -12.31
CA ILE A 56 -9.36 -6.07 -12.40
C ILE A 56 -10.88 -5.94 -12.31
N GLY A 57 -11.36 -5.12 -11.39
CA GLY A 57 -12.77 -4.85 -11.16
C GLY A 57 -13.47 -4.39 -12.43
N SER A 58 -12.89 -3.45 -13.19
CA SER A 58 -13.47 -2.97 -14.45
C SER A 58 -13.73 -4.07 -15.47
N TYR A 59 -12.91 -5.13 -15.50
CA TYR A 59 -13.08 -6.24 -16.42
C TYR A 59 -13.86 -7.41 -15.84
N LEU A 60 -13.74 -7.70 -14.53
CA LEU A 60 -14.39 -8.83 -13.88
C LEU A 60 -15.79 -8.52 -13.34
N LEU A 61 -16.11 -7.26 -13.01
CA LEU A 61 -17.41 -6.86 -12.47
C LEU A 61 -18.60 -7.29 -13.33
N PRO A 62 -18.56 -7.12 -14.67
CA PRO A 62 -19.65 -7.58 -15.52
C PRO A 62 -19.91 -9.08 -15.38
N PHE A 63 -18.84 -9.89 -15.24
CA PHE A 63 -18.92 -11.35 -15.14
C PHE A 63 -19.33 -11.86 -13.75
N VAL A 64 -19.10 -11.07 -12.69
CA VAL A 64 -19.37 -11.47 -11.30
C VAL A 64 -20.66 -10.86 -10.75
N SER A 65 -21.29 -9.94 -11.49
CA SER A 65 -22.52 -9.23 -11.09
C SER A 65 -23.73 -10.13 -10.77
N TRP A 66 -23.77 -11.35 -11.29
CA TRP A 66 -24.85 -12.33 -11.04
C TRP A 66 -24.71 -13.10 -9.71
N VAL A 67 -23.55 -12.99 -9.03
CA VAL A 67 -23.28 -13.71 -7.78
C VAL A 67 -23.92 -12.97 -6.60
N PRO A 68 -24.92 -13.56 -5.91
CA PRO A 68 -25.50 -12.95 -4.72
C PRO A 68 -24.43 -12.84 -3.62
N PHE A 69 -24.47 -11.77 -2.82
CA PHE A 69 -23.50 -11.41 -1.77
C PHE A 69 -22.14 -10.85 -2.21
N PHE A 70 -21.84 -10.76 -3.51
CA PHE A 70 -20.56 -10.20 -3.98
C PHE A 70 -20.30 -8.78 -3.46
N MET A 71 -21.33 -7.91 -3.40
CA MET A 71 -21.18 -6.56 -2.86
C MET A 71 -20.76 -6.54 -1.38
N ILE A 72 -21.29 -7.44 -0.56
CA ILE A 72 -20.92 -7.53 0.86
C ILE A 72 -19.47 -8.01 0.99
N ALA A 73 -19.10 -9.05 0.24
CA ALA A 73 -17.73 -9.55 0.19
C ALA A 73 -16.75 -8.44 -0.25
N ARG A 74 -17.15 -7.60 -1.21
CA ARG A 74 -16.35 -6.48 -1.70
C ARG A 74 -16.13 -5.41 -0.61
N VAL A 75 -17.17 -5.05 0.14
CA VAL A 75 -17.04 -4.13 1.27
C VAL A 75 -16.14 -4.71 2.36
N LEU A 76 -16.34 -5.97 2.73
CA LEU A 76 -15.50 -6.65 3.72
C LEU A 76 -14.03 -6.71 3.26
N PHE A 77 -13.80 -6.94 1.96
CA PHE A 77 -12.47 -6.91 1.38
C PHE A 77 -11.81 -5.54 1.57
N TYR A 78 -12.49 -4.43 1.26
CA TYR A 78 -11.91 -3.10 1.47
C TYR A 78 -11.64 -2.79 2.94
N VAL A 79 -12.55 -3.18 3.84
CA VAL A 79 -12.34 -3.01 5.28
C VAL A 79 -11.10 -3.80 5.72
N TRP A 80 -10.94 -5.03 5.25
CA TRP A 80 -9.77 -5.86 5.55
C TRP A 80 -8.46 -5.26 5.02
N LEU A 81 -8.48 -4.62 3.84
CA LEU A 81 -7.31 -3.92 3.31
C LEU A 81 -6.90 -2.70 4.15
N GLN A 82 -7.85 -2.04 4.79
CA GLN A 82 -7.64 -0.79 5.53
C GLN A 82 -7.24 -0.99 6.98
N ILE A 83 -7.59 -2.14 7.59
CA ILE A 83 -7.31 -2.39 9.00
C ILE A 83 -5.80 -2.68 9.21
N PRO A 84 -5.08 -1.87 10.01
CA PRO A 84 -3.64 -2.02 10.23
C PRO A 84 -3.28 -3.29 11.02
N ILE A 85 -4.23 -3.87 11.76
CA ILE A 85 -4.02 -5.13 12.50
C ILE A 85 -3.81 -6.30 11.55
N PHE A 86 -4.55 -6.33 10.43
CA PHE A 86 -4.50 -7.45 9.48
C PHE A 86 -3.44 -7.27 8.40
N ASN A 87 -3.04 -6.03 8.10
CA ASN A 87 -2.08 -5.70 7.04
C ASN A 87 -2.46 -6.35 5.69
N GLY A 88 -3.75 -6.41 5.38
CA GLY A 88 -4.26 -7.16 4.21
C GLY A 88 -3.68 -6.66 2.89
N SER A 89 -3.50 -5.34 2.75
CA SER A 89 -2.82 -4.73 1.61
C SER A 89 -1.38 -5.20 1.46
N VAL A 90 -0.62 -5.25 2.55
CA VAL A 90 0.78 -5.70 2.57
C VAL A 90 0.91 -7.17 2.19
N ILE A 91 -0.02 -8.02 2.66
CA ILE A 91 -0.06 -9.44 2.30
C ILE A 91 -0.26 -9.60 0.79
N LEU A 92 -1.26 -8.92 0.23
CA LEU A 92 -1.54 -9.00 -1.21
C LEU A 92 -0.40 -8.43 -2.05
N PHE A 93 0.18 -7.33 -1.61
CA PHE A 93 1.30 -6.72 -2.30
C PHE A 93 2.48 -7.67 -2.38
N ASN A 94 2.92 -8.22 -1.24
CA ASN A 94 4.07 -9.12 -1.21
C ASN A 94 3.82 -10.43 -1.97
N LYS A 95 2.57 -10.90 -2.02
CA LYS A 95 2.24 -12.18 -2.64
C LYS A 95 2.01 -12.11 -4.16
N PHE A 96 1.43 -11.02 -4.65
CA PHE A 96 0.99 -10.92 -6.05
C PHE A 96 1.60 -9.74 -6.79
N VAL A 97 1.58 -8.55 -6.19
CA VAL A 97 2.03 -7.33 -6.86
C VAL A 97 3.55 -7.33 -6.99
N LYS A 98 4.26 -7.49 -5.87
CA LYS A 98 5.71 -7.49 -5.81
C LYS A 98 6.37 -8.46 -6.82
N PRO A 99 6.03 -9.77 -6.86
CA PRO A 99 6.66 -10.68 -7.80
C PRO A 99 6.38 -10.30 -9.26
N PHE A 100 5.18 -9.79 -9.57
CA PHE A 100 4.86 -9.32 -10.91
C PHE A 100 5.75 -8.14 -11.35
N PHE A 101 5.98 -7.18 -10.46
CA PHE A 101 6.85 -6.04 -10.77
C PHE A 101 8.33 -6.43 -10.84
N GLU A 102 8.79 -7.34 -9.99
CA GLU A 102 10.17 -7.84 -10.01
C GLU A 102 10.47 -8.64 -11.30
N GLU A 103 9.54 -9.47 -11.76
CA GLU A 103 9.69 -10.23 -13.00
C GLU A 103 9.73 -9.33 -14.25
N ASN A 104 9.04 -8.19 -14.22
CA ASN A 104 8.94 -7.25 -15.35
C ASN A 104 9.83 -6.01 -15.20
N GLN A 105 10.74 -6.00 -14.23
CA GLN A 105 11.49 -4.79 -13.85
C GLN A 105 12.30 -4.22 -15.02
N GLU A 106 12.95 -5.05 -15.84
CA GLU A 106 13.75 -4.60 -16.98
C GLU A 106 12.91 -3.82 -18.00
N VAL A 107 11.75 -4.37 -18.37
CA VAL A 107 10.80 -3.75 -19.29
C VAL A 107 10.23 -2.46 -18.70
N LEU A 108 9.89 -2.49 -17.41
CA LEU A 108 9.34 -1.32 -16.73
C LEU A 108 10.37 -0.18 -16.64
N ASN A 109 11.64 -0.50 -16.40
CA ASN A 109 12.72 0.48 -16.35
C ASN A 109 13.02 1.10 -17.73
N GLU A 110 12.76 0.39 -18.83
CA GLU A 110 12.86 0.95 -20.19
C GLU A 110 11.74 1.97 -20.45
N ILE A 111 10.52 1.66 -20.02
CA ILE A 111 9.33 2.50 -20.28
C ILE A 111 9.27 3.70 -19.32
N ILE A 112 9.60 3.46 -18.06
CA ILE A 112 9.59 4.46 -16.98
C ILE A 112 10.94 4.36 -16.28
N PRO A 113 11.98 5.06 -16.78
CA PRO A 113 13.29 5.04 -16.16
C PRO A 113 13.22 5.61 -14.75
N GLY A 114 13.39 4.74 -13.76
CA GLY A 114 13.58 5.09 -12.36
C GLY A 114 15.05 5.33 -12.05
N ASP A 115 15.33 6.19 -11.06
CA ASP A 115 16.68 6.37 -10.53
C ASP A 115 16.97 5.31 -9.45
N ASP A 116 17.18 4.07 -9.92
CA ASP A 116 17.50 2.92 -9.06
C ASP A 116 18.80 3.16 -8.26
N GLN A 117 19.71 3.97 -8.80
CA GLN A 117 20.97 4.33 -8.14
C GLN A 117 20.72 5.25 -6.95
N ALA A 118 19.95 6.33 -7.12
CA ALA A 118 19.59 7.19 -6.00
C ALA A 118 18.80 6.45 -4.91
N ALA A 119 17.90 5.53 -5.30
CA ALA A 119 17.18 4.68 -4.35
C ALA A 119 18.13 3.74 -3.58
N ALA A 120 19.12 3.15 -4.26
CA ALA A 120 20.14 2.30 -3.63
C ALA A 120 21.06 3.11 -2.70
N GLU A 121 21.50 4.29 -3.11
CA GLU A 121 22.31 5.19 -2.29
C GLU A 121 21.57 5.65 -1.03
N ALA A 122 20.29 6.01 -1.14
CA ALA A 122 19.49 6.41 0.01
C ALA A 122 19.40 5.27 1.05
N LYS A 123 19.22 4.02 0.60
CA LYS A 123 19.25 2.84 1.47
C LYS A 123 20.63 2.64 2.11
N LEU A 124 21.71 2.80 1.35
CA LEU A 124 23.07 2.67 1.87
C LEU A 124 23.38 3.71 2.94
N ARG A 125 23.07 4.99 2.69
CA ARG A 125 23.27 6.10 3.65
C ARG A 125 22.53 5.84 4.96
N ARG A 126 21.29 5.35 4.89
CA ARG A 126 20.51 4.95 6.07
C ARG A 126 21.17 3.82 6.84
N ASN A 127 21.67 2.77 6.17
CA ASN A 127 22.35 1.67 6.83
C ASN A 127 23.67 2.14 7.48
N GLN A 128 24.40 3.04 6.83
CA GLN A 128 25.62 3.64 7.36
C GLN A 128 25.36 4.49 8.61
N SER A 129 24.32 5.32 8.61
CA SER A 129 23.98 6.14 9.79
C SER A 129 23.59 5.29 11.00
N ILE A 130 22.94 4.14 10.77
CA ILE A 130 22.63 3.17 11.83
C ILE A 130 23.92 2.57 12.39
N LEU A 131 24.85 2.16 11.53
CA LEU A 131 26.14 1.59 11.98
C LEU A 131 26.99 2.61 12.75
N GLN A 132 26.97 3.88 12.34
CA GLN A 132 27.62 4.97 13.07
C GLN A 132 27.01 5.12 14.47
N ALA A 133 25.68 5.13 14.58
CA ALA A 133 25.02 5.18 15.89
C ALA A 133 25.37 3.99 16.79
N TYR A 134 25.53 2.78 16.23
CA TYR A 134 26.01 1.62 16.99
C TYR A 134 27.43 1.85 17.53
N GLN A 135 28.34 2.34 16.69
CA GLN A 135 29.73 2.61 17.08
C GLN A 135 29.80 3.64 18.22
N ASP A 136 29.06 4.73 18.10
CA ASP A 136 28.99 5.77 19.13
C ASP A 136 28.48 5.23 20.48
N ILE A 137 27.48 4.33 20.44
CA ILE A 137 26.97 3.65 21.64
C ILE A 137 28.05 2.77 22.27
N TYR A 138 28.75 1.94 21.49
CA TYR A 138 29.80 1.07 22.01
C TYR A 138 30.94 1.87 22.66
N ASP A 139 31.37 2.95 22.02
CA ASP A 139 32.44 3.81 22.51
C ASP A 139 32.03 4.54 23.81
N SER A 140 30.76 4.97 23.90
CA SER A 140 30.23 5.61 25.12
C SER A 140 30.25 4.65 26.32
N ILE A 141 29.81 3.39 26.12
CA ILE A 141 29.76 2.36 27.17
C ILE A 141 31.18 1.92 27.56
N GLY A 142 32.10 1.85 26.59
CA GLY A 142 33.51 1.55 26.84
C GLY A 142 34.16 2.58 27.76
N LYS A 143 33.96 3.88 27.47
CA LYS A 143 34.47 4.99 28.30
C LYS A 143 33.88 5.02 29.70
N THR A 144 32.61 4.65 29.89
CA THR A 144 31.98 4.56 31.22
C THR A 144 32.57 3.43 32.09
N LYS A 145 33.20 2.41 31.50
CA LYS A 145 33.86 1.34 32.28
C LYS A 145 35.31 1.64 32.67
N GLU A 146 35.96 2.59 31.99
CA GLU A 146 37.33 3.03 32.30
C GLU A 146 37.38 4.19 33.31
N GLN A 147 36.23 4.77 33.68
CA GLN A 147 36.08 5.77 34.76
C GLN A 147 35.56 5.12 36.04
#